data_AF-A0A930AZS7-F1
#
_entry.id   AF-A0A930AZS7-F1
#
_cell.length_a   1.000
_cell.length_b   1.000
_cell.length_c   1.000
_cell.angle_alpha   90.00
_cell.angle_beta   90.00
_cell.angle_gamma   90.00
#
_symmetry.space_group_name_H-M   'P 1'
#
loop_
_entity.id
_entity.type
_entity.pdbx_description
1 polymer ?
#
loop_
_entity_poly.entity_id
_entity_poly.type
_entity_poly.pdbx_seq_one_letter_code
_entity_poly.pdbx_strand_id
1 'polypeptide(L)'
;IVIPDFIDTYKITGEAELFIKHYRDHVVGITGTKGKSTTTSLVAALLKEKYQVCLVGNIGIPCFEAIDEMEAGAYAALELSCHQLEICRYSPQYTMQQWRSMVLRNLIFLQTKCKAIP
;
A
#
# COMPACT_ATOMS: atom_id res chain seq x y z
N ILE A 1 -7.46 -7.49 -19.88
CA ILE A 1 -8.06 -6.34 -20.61
C ILE A 1 -6.99 -5.84 -21.56
N VAL A 2 -7.27 -5.72 -22.86
CA VAL A 2 -6.33 -5.08 -23.80
C VAL A 2 -6.60 -3.58 -23.74
N ILE A 3 -5.59 -2.80 -23.41
CA ILE A 3 -5.67 -1.34 -23.38
C ILE A 3 -5.34 -0.84 -24.80
N PRO A 4 -6.23 -0.08 -25.47
CA PRO A 4 -5.96 0.46 -26.79
C PRO A 4 -4.76 1.42 -26.80
N ASP A 5 -3.96 1.40 -27.86
CA ASP A 5 -2.71 2.18 -27.98
C ASP A 5 -2.88 3.71 -27.90
N PHE A 6 -4.10 4.22 -28.04
CA PHE A 6 -4.42 5.64 -27.88
C PHE A 6 -4.62 6.08 -26.42
N ILE A 7 -4.71 5.13 -25.48
CA ILE A 7 -4.80 5.44 -24.04
C ILE A 7 -3.39 5.67 -23.50
N ASP A 8 -3.14 6.90 -23.09
CA ASP A 8 -1.97 7.27 -22.30
C ASP A 8 -1.97 6.48 -20.98
N THR A 9 -1.16 5.42 -20.92
CA THR A 9 -1.03 4.54 -19.75
C THR A 9 -0.49 5.28 -18.53
N TYR A 10 0.15 6.44 -18.71
CA TYR A 10 0.59 7.30 -17.61
C TYR A 10 -0.57 8.01 -16.90
N LYS A 11 -1.77 8.03 -17.48
CA LYS A 11 -2.99 8.55 -16.84
C LYS A 11 -3.82 7.47 -16.15
N ILE A 12 -3.46 6.20 -16.31
CA ILE A 12 -4.07 5.12 -15.55
C ILE A 12 -3.58 5.21 -14.10
N THR A 13 -4.50 5.07 -13.16
CA THR A 13 -4.23 5.11 -11.72
C THR A 13 -5.17 4.12 -11.01
N GLY A 14 -4.71 3.58 -9.89
CA GLY A 14 -5.50 2.67 -9.05
C GLY A 14 -5.98 3.37 -7.78
N GLU A 15 -7.07 2.85 -7.21
CA GLU A 15 -7.58 3.26 -5.89
C GLU A 15 -6.45 3.32 -4.83
N ALA A 16 -5.68 2.24 -4.69
CA ALA A 16 -4.56 2.16 -3.76
C ALA A 16 -3.46 3.20 -4.05
N GLU A 17 -3.23 3.54 -5.32
CA GLU A 17 -2.25 4.57 -5.69
C GLU A 17 -2.70 5.96 -5.21
N LEU A 18 -3.96 6.31 -5.46
CA LEU A 18 -4.55 7.57 -5.02
C LEU A 18 -4.59 7.68 -3.48
N PHE A 19 -4.93 6.59 -2.80
CA PHE A 19 -4.94 6.52 -1.34
C PHE A 19 -3.54 6.73 -0.74
N ILE A 20 -2.52 6.01 -1.25
CA ILE A 20 -1.12 6.18 -0.82
C ILE A 20 -0.60 7.58 -1.16
N LYS A 21 -1.01 8.17 -2.28
CA LYS A 21 -0.65 9.52 -2.67
C LYS A 21 -1.18 10.57 -1.67
N HIS A 22 -2.41 10.41 -1.20
CA HIS A 22 -3.05 11.40 -0.31
C HIS A 22 -2.65 11.23 1.15
N TYR A 23 -2.70 10.00 1.67
CA TYR A 23 -2.52 9.71 3.10
C TYR A 23 -1.15 9.13 3.46
N ARG A 24 -0.13 9.34 2.61
CA ARG A 24 1.19 8.68 2.65
C ARG A 24 1.74 8.44 4.07
N ASP A 25 1.76 9.49 4.89
CA ASP A 25 2.38 9.53 6.21
C ASP A 25 1.59 8.80 7.32
N HIS A 26 0.38 8.32 7.00
CA HIS A 26 -0.47 7.53 7.86
C HIS A 26 -0.63 6.08 7.36
N VAL A 27 0.01 5.69 6.25
CA VAL A 27 -0.11 4.35 5.64
C VAL A 27 1.07 3.45 5.97
N VAL A 28 0.76 2.28 6.54
CA VAL A 28 1.65 1.12 6.64
C VAL A 28 1.22 0.09 5.59
N GLY A 29 2.01 -0.09 4.55
CA GLY A 29 1.73 -1.05 3.47
C GLY A 29 2.27 -2.46 3.77
N ILE A 30 1.43 -3.48 3.58
CA ILE A 30 1.81 -4.89 3.71
C ILE A 30 1.66 -5.56 2.33
N THR A 31 2.71 -6.21 1.85
CA THR A 31 2.66 -7.02 0.62
C THR A 31 3.50 -8.31 0.73
N GLY A 32 3.45 -9.15 -0.30
CA GLY A 32 4.15 -10.44 -0.34
C GLY A 32 3.28 -11.60 -0.86
N THR A 33 3.93 -12.73 -1.12
CA THR A 33 3.28 -13.88 -1.76
C THR A 33 2.35 -14.65 -0.82
N LYS A 34 2.69 -14.71 0.47
CA LYS A 34 1.91 -15.38 1.54
C LYS A 34 1.95 -14.54 2.82
N GLY A 35 1.09 -14.86 3.79
CA GLY A 35 1.10 -14.24 5.12
C GLY A 35 0.54 -12.80 5.20
N LYS A 36 0.37 -12.09 4.07
CA LYS A 36 -0.14 -10.70 4.02
C LYS A 36 -1.23 -10.44 5.05
N SER A 37 -2.39 -11.08 4.92
CA SER A 37 -3.57 -10.77 5.73
C SER A 37 -3.38 -11.02 7.22
N THR A 38 -2.59 -12.04 7.59
CA THR A 38 -2.19 -12.29 8.97
C THR A 38 -1.26 -11.19 9.48
N THR A 39 -0.28 -10.76 8.68
CA THR A 39 0.63 -9.65 9.02
C THR A 39 -0.09 -8.31 9.10
N THR A 40 -0.96 -7.98 8.14
CA THR A 40 -1.78 -6.76 8.13
C THR A 40 -2.66 -6.70 9.38
N SER A 41 -3.34 -7.80 9.72
CA SER A 41 -4.20 -7.88 10.92
C SER A 41 -3.40 -7.75 12.22
N LEU A 42 -2.22 -8.38 12.30
CA LEU A 42 -1.33 -8.27 13.46
C LEU A 42 -0.78 -6.84 13.64
N VAL A 43 -0.36 -6.19 12.55
CA VAL A 43 0.09 -4.78 12.55
C VAL A 43 -1.03 -3.86 13.00
N ALA A 44 -2.23 -4.04 12.46
CA ALA A 44 -3.40 -3.25 12.85
C ALA A 44 -3.72 -3.45 14.34
N ALA A 45 -3.69 -4.68 14.86
CA ALA A 45 -3.92 -4.96 16.28
C ALA A 45 -2.91 -4.26 17.19
N LEU A 46 -1.61 -4.28 16.85
CA LEU A 46 -0.55 -3.62 17.61
C LEU A 46 -0.65 -2.08 17.56
N LEU A 47 -0.99 -1.51 16.40
CA LEU A 47 -1.15 -0.06 16.26
C LEU A 47 -2.41 0.46 16.99
N LYS A 48 -3.47 -0.36 17.08
CA LYS A 48 -4.71 -0.05 17.80
C LYS A 48 -4.53 0.14 19.32
N GLU A 49 -3.41 -0.27 19.89
CA GLU A 49 -3.09 0.02 21.29
C GLU A 49 -2.83 1.52 21.56
N LYS A 50 -2.52 2.30 20.51
CA LYS A 50 -2.12 3.72 20.64
C LYS A 50 -2.79 4.67 19.66
N TYR A 51 -3.32 4.17 18.54
CA TYR A 51 -3.86 4.98 17.45
C TYR A 51 -5.22 4.45 16.99
N GLN A 52 -6.01 5.30 16.33
CA GLN A 52 -7.11 4.82 15.50
C GLN A 52 -6.53 4.18 14.24
N VAL A 53 -7.00 2.99 13.86
CA VAL A 53 -6.43 2.22 12.74
C VAL A 53 -7.49 1.53 11.90
N CYS A 54 -7.48 1.83 10.60
CA CYS A 54 -8.28 1.16 9.59
C CYS A 54 -7.50 -0.02 8.98
N LEU A 55 -8.19 -1.14 8.75
CA LEU A 55 -7.70 -2.23 7.89
C LEU A 55 -8.20 -1.94 6.48
N VAL A 56 -7.29 -1.77 5.53
CA VAL A 56 -7.61 -1.18 4.22
C VAL A 56 -7.07 -2.04 3.08
N GLY A 57 -7.76 -2.04 1.95
CA GLY A 57 -7.28 -2.62 0.69
C GLY A 57 -7.82 -4.03 0.46
N ASN A 58 -6.94 -5.01 0.21
CA ASN A 58 -7.35 -6.38 -0.11
C ASN A 58 -8.02 -7.12 1.08
N ILE A 59 -7.93 -6.58 2.31
CA ILE A 59 -8.71 -7.00 3.47
C ILE A 59 -9.21 -5.78 4.24
N GLY A 60 -10.29 -5.94 5.00
CA GLY A 60 -10.92 -4.83 5.72
C GLY A 60 -11.89 -4.07 4.81
N ILE A 61 -11.79 -2.74 4.79
CA ILE A 61 -12.60 -1.87 3.95
C ILE A 61 -11.84 -1.41 2.69
N PRO A 62 -12.55 -1.08 1.59
CA PRO A 62 -11.98 -0.37 0.45
C PRO A 62 -11.27 0.92 0.88
N CYS A 63 -10.31 1.38 0.08
CA CYS A 63 -9.49 2.54 0.41
C CYS A 63 -10.31 3.83 0.41
N PHE A 64 -11.34 3.93 -0.44
CA PHE A 64 -12.23 5.09 -0.45
C PHE A 64 -13.29 5.09 0.66
N GLU A 65 -13.60 3.93 1.26
CA GLU A 65 -14.48 3.87 2.44
C GLU A 65 -13.77 4.34 3.72
N ALA A 66 -12.43 4.29 3.77
CA ALA A 66 -11.63 4.73 4.90
C ALA A 66 -11.37 6.25 4.95
N ILE A 67 -11.90 7.05 4.01
CA ILE A 67 -11.54 8.47 3.84
C ILE A 67 -11.87 9.27 5.10
N ASP A 68 -13.06 9.12 5.67
CA ASP A 68 -13.51 9.92 6.81
C ASP A 68 -12.64 9.67 8.06
N GLU A 69 -12.22 8.42 8.31
CA GLU A 69 -11.29 8.11 9.41
C GLU A 69 -9.87 8.62 9.15
N MET A 70 -9.40 8.59 7.89
CA MET A 70 -8.06 9.08 7.53
C MET A 70 -7.98 10.62 7.63
N GLU A 71 -9.04 11.35 7.23
CA GLU A 71 -9.17 12.80 7.48
C GLU A 71 -9.23 13.12 8.99
N ALA A 72 -9.80 12.23 9.80
CA ALA A 72 -9.75 12.32 11.27
C ALA A 72 -8.37 11.94 11.87
N GLY A 73 -7.36 11.63 11.03
CA GLY A 73 -5.98 11.35 11.45
C GLY A 73 -5.70 9.89 11.84
N ALA A 74 -6.58 8.93 11.48
CA ALA A 74 -6.30 7.51 11.67
C ALA A 74 -5.07 7.04 10.87
N TYR A 75 -4.55 5.86 11.22
CA TYR A 75 -3.55 5.14 10.43
C TYR A 75 -4.21 4.04 9.60
N ALA A 76 -3.65 3.72 8.43
CA ALA A 76 -4.09 2.61 7.60
C ALA A 76 -3.07 1.46 7.60
N ALA A 77 -3.51 0.27 7.99
CA ALA A 77 -2.83 -0.98 7.68
C ALA A 77 -3.34 -1.47 6.32
N LEU A 78 -2.60 -1.14 5.26
CA LEU A 78 -3.00 -1.32 3.86
C LEU A 78 -2.43 -2.61 3.28
N GLU A 79 -3.29 -3.59 2.99
CA GLU A 79 -2.87 -4.80 2.26
C GLU A 79 -2.86 -4.56 0.73
N LEU A 80 -1.68 -4.74 0.12
CA LEU A 80 -1.45 -4.58 -1.32
C LEU A 80 -1.17 -5.91 -2.01
N SER A 81 -1.95 -6.22 -3.04
CA SER A 81 -1.66 -7.29 -4.00
C SER A 81 -0.55 -6.90 -4.98
N CYS A 82 0.07 -7.89 -5.63
CA CYS A 82 1.10 -7.64 -6.65
C CYS A 82 0.55 -6.88 -7.88
N HIS A 83 -0.70 -7.14 -8.28
CA HIS A 83 -1.35 -6.44 -9.40
C HIS A 83 -1.60 -4.95 -9.10
N GLN A 84 -1.94 -4.61 -7.85
CA GLN A 84 -2.09 -3.20 -7.44
C GLN A 84 -0.73 -2.48 -7.40
N LEU A 85 0.36 -3.18 -7.08
CA LEU A 85 1.72 -2.63 -7.09
C LEU A 85 2.27 -2.38 -8.50
N GLU A 86 1.85 -3.17 -9.49
CA GLU A 86 2.29 -3.02 -10.89
C GLU A 86 1.99 -1.63 -11.48
N ILE A 87 0.89 -1.02 -11.04
CA ILE A 87 0.43 0.32 -11.48
C ILE A 87 0.69 1.44 -10.45
N CYS A 88 1.26 1.14 -9.28
CA CYS A 88 1.39 2.10 -8.18
C CYS A 88 2.74 2.85 -8.21
N ARG A 89 2.73 4.16 -8.50
CA ARG A 89 3.96 4.98 -8.52
C ARG A 89 4.35 5.56 -7.16
N TYR A 90 3.42 5.56 -6.20
CA TYR A 90 3.65 6.05 -4.84
C TYR A 90 3.97 4.89 -3.89
N SER A 91 4.74 5.17 -2.83
CA SER A 91 5.08 4.21 -1.78
C SER A 91 4.51 4.66 -0.44
N PRO A 92 3.95 3.75 0.38
CA PRO A 92 3.62 4.03 1.77
C PRO A 92 4.82 4.56 2.57
N GLN A 93 4.57 5.28 3.66
CA GLN A 93 5.66 5.73 4.55
C GLN A 93 6.43 4.54 5.16
N TYR A 94 5.70 3.50 5.57
CA TYR A 94 6.28 2.23 6.04
C TYR A 94 5.78 1.07 5.17
N THR A 95 6.67 0.15 4.80
CA THR A 95 6.32 -1.03 3.98
C THR A 95 6.92 -2.30 4.57
N MET A 96 6.11 -3.35 4.71
CA MET A 96 6.56 -4.70 5.06
C MET A 96 6.32 -5.69 3.91
N GLN A 97 7.31 -6.56 3.68
CA GLN A 97 7.24 -7.60 2.63
C GLN A 97 7.64 -8.97 3.19
N GLN A 98 6.82 -10.00 2.93
CA GLN A 98 7.16 -11.38 3.28
C GLN A 98 7.64 -12.18 2.05
N TRP A 99 8.89 -12.63 2.09
CA TRP A 99 9.54 -13.45 1.06
C TRP A 99 9.99 -14.80 1.65
N ARG A 100 9.75 -15.91 0.93
CA ARG A 100 10.07 -17.28 1.41
C ARG A 100 11.18 -17.99 0.62
N SER A 101 11.45 -17.52 -0.60
CA SER A 101 12.59 -17.78 -1.49
C SER A 101 12.42 -16.89 -2.75
N MET A 102 13.39 -16.66 -3.66
CA MET A 102 14.79 -17.08 -3.75
C MET A 102 15.62 -16.02 -4.51
N VAL A 103 16.94 -15.95 -4.28
CA VAL A 103 17.97 -15.29 -5.13
C VAL A 103 17.57 -13.98 -5.85
N LEU A 104 17.86 -12.85 -5.19
CA LEU A 104 18.58 -11.72 -5.81
C LEU A 104 19.25 -10.90 -4.70
N ARG A 105 20.59 -10.94 -4.65
CA ARG A 105 21.37 -10.10 -3.72
C ARG A 105 21.29 -8.66 -4.24
N ASN A 106 20.74 -7.74 -3.44
CA ASN A 106 21.02 -6.27 -3.40
C ASN A 106 19.87 -5.40 -2.84
N LEU A 107 18.73 -5.96 -2.39
CA LEU A 107 17.62 -5.17 -1.84
C LEU A 107 17.33 -5.49 -0.35
N ILE A 108 18.23 -5.03 0.51
CA ILE A 108 17.89 -4.62 1.88
C ILE A 108 17.82 -3.09 1.84
N PHE A 109 16.73 -2.49 2.33
CA PHE A 109 16.34 -1.09 2.10
C PHE A 109 16.05 -0.71 0.63
N LEU A 110 14.80 -0.94 0.20
CA LEU A 110 14.07 0.12 -0.52
C LEU A 110 13.31 0.92 0.54
N GLN A 111 13.86 2.01 1.07
CA GLN A 111 13.70 3.31 0.41
C GLN A 111 13.68 3.22 -1.12
N THR A 112 12.49 3.04 -1.68
CA THR A 112 12.20 3.66 -2.97
C THR A 112 12.32 5.17 -2.76
N LYS A 113 13.51 5.70 -3.08
CA LYS A 113 13.62 7.04 -3.65
C LYS A 113 12.87 7.03 -5.00
N CYS A 114 11.55 6.95 -4.94
CA CYS A 114 10.76 7.80 -5.82
C CYS A 114 11.19 9.22 -5.42
N LYS A 115 12.18 9.75 -6.15
CA LYS A 115 12.34 11.20 -6.23
C LYS A 115 10.93 11.73 -6.50
N ALA A 116 10.46 12.68 -5.70
CA ALA A 116 9.40 13.55 -6.18
C ALA A 116 9.90 14.09 -7.52
N ILE A 117 9.26 13.65 -8.60
CA ILE A 117 9.40 14.32 -9.89
C ILE A 117 8.71 15.67 -9.66
N PRO A 118 9.40 16.79 -9.93
CA PRO A 118 8.93 18.13 -9.56
C PRO A 118 7.59 18.49 -10.22
#